data_AF-A0A4R3LYN5-F1
#
_entry.id   AF-A0A4R3LYN5-F1
#
_cell.length_a   1.000
_cell.length_b   1.000
_cell.length_c   1.000
_cell.angle_alpha   90.00
_cell.angle_beta   90.00
_cell.angle_gamma   90.00
#
_symmetry.space_group_name_H-M   'P 1'
#
loop_
_entity.id
_entity.type
_entity.pdbx_description
1 polymer ?
#
loop_
_entity_poly.entity_id
_entity_poly.type
_entity_poly.pdbx_seq_one_letter_code
_entity_poly.pdbx_strand_id
1 'polypeptide(L)'
;MNDVLILPGSSVSLVFGLDWLPLINAGARKLAQRIARQRGATHWVCSGEAAAAVGMARLKLTRAQRRQRLGSAAQVVAQLRATGTVALLLELGPARYWLVAVHEGAVVARTDKLFASRLHAADVLTELEQAYPQLQVLDGAPDAIDLPVLEAASTAEARLLPLDRWRPLLPRPVQWFVLSMVLVGLLPRLWRVVAPGPRVQAAGPFDPYRAWSDALAQASRNVVVHGVQGTRAALDSLQDAPVQIAGWFLTQAMCMPQAGGWRCQARYDRRGAQASNDGLLALAPAAWAVEFISIDQALLVWSIALANVPLAQHALKSSAHNERHLFSALQSIQPAFTQMQLGKPQALKLVAPRDAAGRTPPKPAGLPAYSLRPVQIAGPLRSGSLLLSHTEAMAWKKIAVSIRDAPQLGLRSSRLNVSFQGDLYEVESLRPLAQERAFPDQAVDDAVRGVGLRVDSY
;
A
#
# COMPACT_ATOMS: atom_id res chain seq x y z
N MET A 1 7.57 6.78 25.59
CA MET A 1 8.85 7.05 24.91
C MET A 1 9.82 7.43 26.01
N ASN A 2 10.86 6.62 26.22
CA ASN A 2 11.63 6.54 27.47
C ASN A 2 12.41 7.81 27.81
N ASP A 3 12.76 7.95 29.09
CA ASP A 3 13.70 8.96 29.56
C ASP A 3 15.10 8.67 28.99
N VAL A 4 15.59 9.57 28.14
CA VAL A 4 16.92 9.49 27.55
C VAL A 4 17.89 10.31 28.37
N LEU A 5 19.02 9.72 28.76
CA LEU A 5 20.10 10.40 29.46
C LEU A 5 21.29 10.58 28.54
N ILE A 6 21.91 11.77 28.59
CA ILE A 6 23.16 12.07 27.89
C ILE A 6 24.20 12.38 28.95
N LEU A 7 25.24 11.55 29.05
CA LEU A 7 26.39 11.82 29.89
C LEU A 7 27.53 12.38 29.02
N PRO A 8 28.05 13.59 29.33
CA PRO A 8 29.16 14.15 28.58
C PRO A 8 30.44 13.39 28.90
N GLY A 9 31.12 12.92 27.87
CA GLY A 9 32.47 12.35 27.96
C GLY A 9 33.54 13.31 27.45
N SER A 10 34.79 12.93 27.61
CA SER A 10 35.96 13.67 27.11
C SER A 10 36.03 13.71 25.57
N SER A 11 35.59 12.64 24.90
CA SER A 11 35.71 12.43 23.45
C SER A 11 34.35 12.24 22.76
N VAL A 12 33.42 11.56 23.43
CA VAL A 12 32.06 11.26 22.96
C VAL A 12 31.09 11.40 24.12
N SER A 13 29.91 11.97 23.87
CA SER A 13 28.83 11.97 24.85
C SER A 13 28.00 10.71 24.67
N LEU A 14 27.89 9.90 25.71
CA LEU A 14 27.15 8.64 25.68
C LEU A 14 25.67 8.89 25.94
N VAL A 15 24.83 8.24 25.14
CA VAL A 15 23.37 8.33 25.19
C VAL A 15 22.80 6.98 25.62
N PHE A 16 21.97 7.03 26.66
CA PHE A 16 21.34 5.89 27.31
C PHE A 16 19.81 5.98 27.17
N GLY A 17 19.12 4.83 27.14
CA GLY A 17 17.66 4.79 27.12
C GLY A 17 17.03 4.85 25.73
N LEU A 18 17.69 4.33 24.70
CA LEU A 18 17.14 4.32 23.34
C LEU A 18 15.99 3.31 23.21
N ASP A 19 15.05 3.57 22.29
CA ASP A 19 14.00 2.61 21.93
C ASP A 19 14.52 1.66 20.84
N TRP A 20 14.61 0.37 21.18
CA TRP A 20 15.21 -0.67 20.33
C TRP A 20 14.15 -1.57 19.71
N LEU A 21 14.32 -1.85 18.41
CA LEU A 21 13.48 -2.78 17.66
C LEU A 21 14.32 -3.78 16.86
N PRO A 22 13.95 -5.07 16.84
CA PRO A 22 14.58 -6.04 15.97
C PRO A 22 14.24 -5.77 14.51
N LEU A 23 15.20 -6.04 13.62
CA LEU A 23 15.06 -5.95 12.17
C LEU A 23 15.17 -7.35 11.57
N ILE A 24 14.19 -7.69 10.73
CA ILE A 24 14.16 -8.94 9.97
C ILE A 24 14.43 -8.55 8.51
N ASN A 25 15.49 -9.10 7.90
CA ASN A 25 15.90 -9.05 6.46
C ASN A 25 17.18 -8.29 6.09
N ALA A 26 17.77 -8.73 4.96
CA ALA A 26 18.82 -8.04 4.22
C ALA A 26 18.34 -6.69 3.66
N GLY A 27 19.11 -5.62 3.90
CA GLY A 27 18.73 -4.22 3.60
C GLY A 27 18.39 -3.38 4.84
N ALA A 28 18.77 -3.87 6.02
CA ALA A 28 18.43 -3.35 7.34
C ALA A 28 18.63 -1.84 7.52
N ARG A 29 19.68 -1.23 6.96
CA ARG A 29 19.97 0.20 7.20
C ARG A 29 18.93 1.16 6.60
N LYS A 30 18.41 0.88 5.39
CA LYS A 30 17.34 1.69 4.78
C LYS A 30 16.00 1.47 5.49
N LEU A 31 15.74 0.24 5.92
CA LEU A 31 14.56 -0.12 6.70
C LEU A 31 14.59 0.55 8.09
N ALA A 32 15.72 0.49 8.80
CA ALA A 32 15.98 1.17 10.06
C ALA A 32 15.69 2.67 9.96
N GLN A 33 16.21 3.34 8.92
CA GLN A 33 15.96 4.76 8.70
C GLN A 33 14.47 5.05 8.45
N ARG A 34 13.76 4.19 7.71
CA ARG A 34 12.32 4.34 7.46
C ARG A 34 11.50 4.20 8.75
N ILE A 35 11.81 3.17 9.55
CA ILE A 35 11.14 2.91 10.83
C ILE A 35 11.38 4.09 11.79
N ALA A 36 12.62 4.57 11.88
CA ALA A 36 12.97 5.71 12.72
C ALA A 36 12.23 7.00 12.29
N ARG A 37 12.03 7.23 10.99
CA ARG A 37 11.19 8.33 10.48
C ARG A 37 9.72 8.16 10.89
N GLN A 38 9.16 6.98 10.70
CA GLN A 38 7.76 6.68 11.02
C GLN A 38 7.47 6.84 12.53
N ARG A 39 8.43 6.48 13.38
CA ARG A 39 8.39 6.64 14.84
C ARG A 39 8.70 8.07 15.31
N GLY A 40 8.96 9.01 14.40
CA GLY A 40 9.23 10.41 14.74
C GLY A 40 10.55 10.66 15.48
N ALA A 41 11.52 9.75 15.35
CA ALA A 41 12.84 9.88 15.98
C ALA A 41 13.64 11.04 15.37
N THR A 42 14.55 11.63 16.16
CA THR A 42 15.51 12.63 15.66
C THR A 42 16.89 12.04 15.42
N HIS A 43 17.23 10.95 16.13
CA HIS A 43 18.49 10.24 16.00
C HIS A 43 18.24 8.73 15.98
N TRP A 44 19.13 8.00 15.31
CA TRP A 44 19.06 6.54 15.21
C TRP A 44 20.45 5.91 15.07
N VAL A 45 20.54 4.63 15.38
CA VAL A 45 21.76 3.79 15.25
C VAL A 45 21.33 2.35 14.92
N CYS A 46 22.23 1.57 14.31
CA CYS A 46 22.00 0.14 14.05
C CYS A 46 22.89 -0.70 14.97
N SER A 47 22.40 -1.90 15.33
CA SER A 47 23.09 -2.90 16.15
C SER A 47 23.12 -4.27 15.51
N GLY A 48 24.12 -5.08 15.84
CA GLY A 48 24.36 -6.41 15.28
C GLY A 48 25.02 -6.43 13.91
N GLU A 49 25.62 -7.57 13.58
CA GLU A 49 26.03 -7.87 12.21
C GLU A 49 24.81 -7.78 11.27
N ALA A 50 25.03 -7.22 10.07
CA ALA A 50 23.96 -6.91 9.12
C ALA A 50 22.81 -6.01 9.65
N ALA A 51 23.02 -5.29 10.77
CA ALA A 51 22.03 -4.41 11.41
C ALA A 51 20.75 -5.15 11.86
N ALA A 52 20.93 -6.18 12.68
CA ALA A 52 19.85 -6.97 13.30
C ALA A 52 18.89 -6.18 14.21
N ALA A 53 19.26 -4.99 14.70
CA ALA A 53 18.37 -4.10 15.45
C ALA A 53 18.59 -2.61 15.15
N VAL A 54 17.57 -1.79 15.42
CA VAL A 54 17.64 -0.32 15.32
C VAL A 54 17.32 0.34 16.67
N GLY A 55 18.21 1.21 17.11
CA GLY A 55 18.03 2.07 18.28
C GLY A 55 17.58 3.46 17.85
N MET A 56 16.57 4.01 18.51
CA MET A 56 15.96 5.28 18.14
C MET A 56 15.80 6.20 19.35
N ALA A 57 16.00 7.50 19.14
CA ALA A 57 15.78 8.49 20.19
C ALA A 57 15.24 9.82 19.65
N ARG A 58 14.50 10.53 20.51
CA ARG A 58 14.11 11.93 20.28
C ARG A 58 14.90 12.84 21.21
N LEU A 59 16.06 13.27 20.74
CA LEU A 59 16.95 14.14 21.49
C LEU A 59 16.58 15.62 21.33
N LYS A 60 16.45 16.33 22.44
CA LYS A 60 16.38 17.80 22.49
C LYS A 60 17.78 18.35 22.83
N LEU A 61 18.63 18.50 21.82
CA LEU A 61 20.03 18.89 21.99
C LEU A 61 20.19 20.41 22.12
N THR A 62 20.97 20.84 23.12
CA THR A 62 21.47 22.22 23.24
C THR A 62 22.48 22.55 22.13
N ARG A 63 22.78 23.83 21.91
CA ARG A 63 23.77 24.24 20.90
C ARG A 63 25.16 23.60 21.11
N ALA A 64 25.59 23.46 22.36
CA ALA A 64 26.85 22.81 22.71
C ALA A 64 26.81 21.31 22.37
N GLN A 65 25.74 20.61 22.76
CA GLN A 65 25.58 19.17 22.52
C GLN A 65 25.47 18.81 21.03
N ARG A 66 24.91 19.71 20.19
CA ARG A 66 24.85 19.49 18.73
C ARG A 66 26.22 19.43 18.05
N ARG A 67 27.26 20.00 18.66
CA ARG A 67 28.63 19.99 18.15
C ARG A 67 29.42 18.76 18.63
N GLN A 68 28.93 18.07 19.66
CA GLN A 68 29.56 16.88 20.21
C GLN A 68 29.22 15.63 19.40
N ARG A 69 30.11 14.64 19.44
CA ARG A 69 29.81 13.29 18.93
C ARG A 69 28.93 12.60 19.95
N LEU A 70 27.77 12.09 19.51
CA LEU A 70 26.83 11.35 20.35
C LEU A 70 26.96 9.87 20.01
N GLY A 71 27.26 9.04 21.00
CA GLY A 71 27.35 7.58 20.88
C GLY A 71 26.22 6.90 21.66
N SER A 72 25.67 5.81 21.15
CA SER A 72 24.73 4.97 21.90
C SER A 72 25.51 4.05 22.84
N ALA A 73 25.28 4.16 24.14
CA ALA A 73 25.95 3.30 25.13
C ALA A 73 25.61 1.82 24.92
N ALA A 74 24.34 1.51 24.65
CA ALA A 74 23.88 0.16 24.36
C ALA A 74 24.58 -0.44 23.13
N GLN A 75 24.81 0.36 22.08
CA GLN A 75 25.54 -0.12 20.91
C GLN A 75 27.02 -0.37 21.19
N VAL A 76 27.65 0.40 22.08
CA VAL A 76 29.02 0.13 22.50
C VAL A 76 29.11 -1.20 23.24
N VAL A 77 28.17 -1.48 24.16
CA VAL A 77 28.10 -2.79 24.83
C VAL A 77 27.94 -3.92 23.82
N ALA A 78 27.10 -3.71 22.80
CA ALA A 78 26.87 -4.69 21.75
C ALA A 78 28.14 -4.99 20.91
N GLN A 79 29.00 -3.99 20.71
CA GLN A 79 30.30 -4.15 20.05
C GLN A 79 31.32 -4.87 20.93
N LEU A 80 31.36 -4.53 22.23
CA LEU A 80 32.24 -5.19 23.20
C LEU A 80 31.87 -6.66 23.44
N ARG A 81 30.62 -7.03 23.12
CA ARG A 81 30.05 -8.38 23.28
C ARG A 81 29.35 -8.82 21.99
N ALA A 82 30.16 -9.02 20.95
CA ALA A 82 29.69 -9.43 19.63
C ALA A 82 29.05 -10.83 19.58
N THR A 83 29.37 -11.70 20.55
CA THR A 83 28.88 -13.08 20.62
C THR A 83 28.28 -13.39 21.98
N GLY A 84 27.27 -14.27 22.02
CA GLY A 84 26.61 -14.72 23.24
C GLY A 84 25.53 -13.76 23.75
N THR A 85 24.99 -14.05 24.94
CA THR A 85 23.93 -13.24 25.57
C THR A 85 24.42 -12.65 26.88
N VAL A 86 24.44 -11.32 26.98
CA VAL A 86 24.97 -10.59 28.13
C VAL A 86 23.98 -9.52 28.58
N ALA A 87 23.78 -9.37 29.89
CA ALA A 87 23.13 -8.21 30.48
C ALA A 87 24.14 -7.41 31.30
N LEU A 88 24.16 -6.09 31.13
CA LEU A 88 24.99 -5.16 31.90
C LEU A 88 24.09 -4.28 32.75
N LEU A 89 24.34 -4.28 34.06
CA LEU A 89 23.73 -3.35 35.01
C LEU A 89 24.80 -2.38 35.52
N LEU A 90 24.66 -1.09 35.20
CA LEU A 90 25.65 -0.06 35.53
C LEU A 90 25.02 1.04 36.40
N GLU A 91 25.69 1.40 37.49
CA GLU A 91 25.32 2.57 38.29
C GLU A 91 25.88 3.84 37.63
N LEU A 92 24.99 4.75 37.24
CA LEU A 92 25.34 6.01 36.56
C LEU A 92 25.46 7.20 37.52
N GLY A 93 25.07 7.01 38.79
CA GLY A 93 25.07 8.03 39.83
C GLY A 93 24.06 7.70 40.94
N PRO A 94 23.90 8.59 41.94
CA PRO A 94 23.04 8.34 43.08
C PRO A 94 21.60 8.03 42.64
N ALA A 95 21.13 6.83 43.00
CA ALA A 95 19.79 6.34 42.63
C ALA A 95 19.51 6.33 41.12
N ARG A 96 20.51 6.02 40.29
CA ARG A 96 20.33 5.84 38.85
C ARG A 96 21.11 4.66 38.32
N TYR A 97 20.38 3.67 37.83
CA TYR A 97 20.93 2.45 37.25
C TYR A 97 20.52 2.35 35.79
N TRP A 98 21.42 1.84 34.96
CA TRP A 98 21.17 1.56 33.56
C TRP A 98 21.32 0.07 33.32
N LEU A 99 20.27 -0.53 32.76
CA LEU A 99 20.30 -1.92 32.30
C LEU A 99 20.40 -1.89 30.78
N VAL A 100 21.09 -2.88 30.20
CA VAL A 100 21.00 -3.24 28.79
C VAL A 100 21.29 -4.72 28.65
N ALA A 101 20.62 -5.39 27.71
CA ALA A 101 20.98 -6.74 27.29
C ALA A 101 21.33 -6.76 25.80
N VAL A 102 22.27 -7.62 25.46
CA VAL A 102 22.77 -7.85 24.11
C VAL A 102 22.71 -9.35 23.85
N HIS A 103 22.25 -9.73 22.66
CA HIS A 103 22.24 -11.10 22.17
C HIS A 103 22.89 -11.14 20.78
N GLU A 104 23.98 -11.90 20.65
CA GLU A 104 24.75 -12.03 19.39
C GLU A 104 25.10 -10.66 18.77
N GLY A 105 25.64 -9.77 19.59
CA GLY A 105 26.06 -8.43 19.16
C GLY A 105 24.91 -7.48 18.81
N ALA A 106 23.65 -7.87 19.05
CA ALA A 106 22.46 -7.05 18.85
C ALA A 106 21.81 -6.65 20.18
N VAL A 107 21.49 -5.37 20.36
CA VAL A 107 20.78 -4.91 21.56
C VAL A 107 19.35 -5.47 21.59
N VAL A 108 18.99 -6.08 22.71
CA VAL A 108 17.66 -6.66 22.94
C VAL A 108 16.62 -5.56 23.11
N ALA A 109 15.44 -5.75 22.53
CA ALA A 109 14.36 -4.78 22.65
C ALA A 109 13.92 -4.60 24.11
N ARG A 110 13.63 -3.35 24.50
CA ARG A 110 13.13 -2.94 25.83
C ARG A 110 14.15 -3.07 26.98
N THR A 111 15.43 -3.37 26.72
CA THR A 111 16.42 -3.53 27.79
C THR A 111 17.25 -2.30 28.06
N ASP A 112 17.52 -1.44 27.07
CA ASP A 112 18.24 -0.15 27.24
C ASP A 112 17.36 0.86 28.02
N LYS A 113 17.40 0.78 29.35
CA LYS A 113 16.49 1.51 30.26
C LYS A 113 17.21 2.02 31.50
N LEU A 114 16.70 3.15 32.00
CA LEU A 114 17.13 3.75 33.26
C LEU A 114 16.14 3.40 34.38
N PHE A 115 16.68 3.08 35.54
CA PHE A 115 15.94 2.72 36.74
C PHE A 115 16.39 3.61 37.91
N ALA A 116 15.44 3.99 38.77
CA ALA A 116 15.72 4.77 39.97
C ALA A 116 16.27 3.91 41.13
N SER A 117 16.12 2.59 41.05
CA SER A 117 16.52 1.64 42.09
C SER A 117 17.08 0.38 41.47
N ARG A 118 18.11 -0.19 42.11
CA ARG A 118 18.71 -1.47 41.72
C ARG A 118 17.70 -2.61 41.80
N LEU A 119 16.78 -2.57 42.77
CA LEU A 119 15.74 -3.58 42.94
C LEU A 119 14.83 -3.66 41.70
N HIS A 120 14.38 -2.53 41.17
CA HIS A 120 13.55 -2.53 39.95
C HIS A 120 14.31 -3.01 38.71
N ALA A 121 15.62 -2.76 38.65
CA ALA A 121 16.44 -3.30 37.57
C ALA A 121 16.62 -4.82 37.70
N ALA A 122 16.71 -5.34 38.93
CA ALA A 122 16.79 -6.76 39.22
C ALA A 122 15.52 -7.53 38.78
N ASP A 123 14.32 -6.95 38.98
CA ASP A 123 13.07 -7.58 38.49
C ASP A 123 13.08 -7.82 36.98
N VAL A 124 13.55 -6.81 36.21
CA VAL A 124 13.68 -6.93 34.75
C VAL A 124 14.79 -7.90 34.37
N LEU A 125 15.87 -7.95 35.15
CA LEU A 125 16.94 -8.92 34.94
C LEU A 125 16.46 -10.36 35.13
N THR A 126 15.63 -10.63 36.15
CA THR A 126 15.01 -11.94 36.36
C THR A 126 14.10 -12.35 35.19
N GLU A 127 13.32 -11.41 34.63
CA GLU A 127 12.54 -11.67 33.40
C GLU A 127 13.46 -12.03 32.21
N LEU A 128 14.61 -11.35 32.09
CA LEU A 128 15.57 -11.61 31.02
C LEU A 128 16.28 -12.96 31.18
N GLU A 129 16.62 -13.36 32.40
CA GLU A 129 17.21 -14.69 32.70
C GLU A 129 16.25 -15.82 32.31
N GLN A 130 14.94 -15.64 32.53
CA GLN A 130 13.92 -16.60 32.10
C GLN A 130 13.82 -16.68 30.57
N ALA A 131 13.94 -15.54 29.87
CA ALA A 131 13.87 -15.49 28.41
C ALA A 131 15.15 -15.97 27.72
N TYR A 132 16.31 -15.81 28.38
CA TYR A 132 17.63 -16.17 27.87
C TYR A 132 18.38 -17.02 28.92
N PRO A 133 18.22 -18.36 28.91
CA PRO A 133 18.79 -19.23 29.94
C PRO A 133 20.32 -19.22 30.05
N GLN A 134 21.02 -18.70 29.04
CA GLN A 134 22.49 -18.58 29.00
C GLN A 134 22.97 -17.14 29.22
N LEU A 135 22.11 -16.28 29.79
CA LEU A 135 22.43 -14.88 30.05
C LEU A 135 23.57 -14.74 31.06
N GLN A 136 24.63 -14.06 30.68
CA GLN A 136 25.69 -13.66 31.60
C GLN A 136 25.41 -12.25 32.12
N VAL A 137 25.28 -12.10 33.44
CA VAL A 137 25.07 -10.81 34.08
C VAL A 137 26.42 -10.20 34.46
N LEU A 138 26.72 -9.04 33.88
CA LEU A 138 27.86 -8.21 34.25
C LEU A 138 27.37 -7.14 35.23
N ASP A 139 27.66 -7.37 36.52
CA ASP A 139 27.30 -6.47 37.61
C ASP A 139 28.56 -6.25 38.49
N GLY A 140 29.28 -5.15 38.27
CA GLY A 140 30.37 -4.70 39.15
C GLY A 140 31.58 -5.65 39.34
N ALA A 141 31.81 -6.61 38.45
CA ALA A 141 32.94 -7.54 38.51
C ALA A 141 34.32 -6.87 38.21
N PRO A 142 35.48 -7.51 38.49
CA PRO A 142 36.81 -6.93 38.25
C PRO A 142 37.10 -6.57 36.78
N ASP A 143 36.44 -7.23 35.83
CA ASP A 143 36.44 -6.91 34.39
C ASP A 143 35.20 -6.08 33.97
N ALA A 144 34.64 -5.30 34.88
CA ALA A 144 33.40 -4.56 34.66
C ALA A 144 33.55 -3.52 33.55
N ILE A 145 32.56 -3.53 32.65
CA ILE A 145 32.38 -2.48 31.67
C ILE A 145 31.84 -1.25 32.41
N ASP A 146 32.72 -0.30 32.72
CA ASP A 146 32.41 0.95 33.37
C ASP A 146 32.25 2.11 32.36
N LEU A 147 31.93 3.31 32.86
CA LEU A 147 31.68 4.48 32.02
C LEU A 147 32.92 4.88 31.16
N PRO A 148 34.14 4.96 31.73
CA PRO A 148 35.36 5.19 30.95
C PRO A 148 35.62 4.15 29.87
N VAL A 149 35.40 2.85 30.14
CA VAL A 149 35.56 1.78 29.15
C VAL A 149 34.56 1.94 28.00
N LEU A 150 33.30 2.27 28.29
CA LEU A 150 32.29 2.56 27.27
C LEU A 150 32.66 3.78 26.42
N GLU A 151 33.26 4.81 27.02
CA GLU A 151 33.69 5.99 26.28
C GLU A 151 34.85 5.65 25.33
N ALA A 152 35.86 4.93 25.83
CA ALA A 152 37.04 4.54 25.06
C ALA A 152 36.71 3.56 23.92
N ALA A 153 35.74 2.66 24.13
CA ALA A 153 35.30 1.68 23.13
C ALA A 153 34.33 2.25 22.07
N SER A 154 33.95 3.53 22.18
CA SER A 154 32.96 4.13 21.27
C SER A 154 33.52 4.34 19.86
N THR A 155 33.05 3.53 18.92
CA THR A 155 33.46 3.61 17.51
C THR A 155 32.48 4.42 16.65
N ALA A 156 32.82 4.62 15.37
CA ALA A 156 31.95 5.30 14.39
C ALA A 156 30.59 4.59 14.18
N GLU A 157 30.53 3.28 14.43
CA GLU A 157 29.30 2.48 14.31
C GLU A 157 28.35 2.65 15.51
N ALA A 158 28.89 2.96 16.69
CA ALA A 158 28.08 3.32 17.86
C ALA A 158 27.50 4.74 17.78
N ARG A 159 27.89 5.51 16.75
CA ARG A 159 27.50 6.91 16.60
C ARG A 159 26.02 7.04 16.23
N LEU A 160 25.32 7.91 16.96
CA LEU A 160 23.97 8.31 16.63
C LEU A 160 23.97 9.20 15.39
N LEU A 161 23.22 8.76 14.39
CA LEU A 161 23.04 9.48 13.14
C LEU A 161 21.81 10.38 13.23
N PRO A 162 21.94 11.67 12.89
CA PRO A 162 20.77 12.54 12.83
C PRO A 162 19.85 12.10 11.67
N LEU A 163 18.56 12.05 11.94
CA LEU A 163 17.54 12.03 10.90
C LEU A 163 17.33 13.46 10.43
N ASP A 164 17.96 13.79 9.30
CA ASP A 164 17.75 15.09 8.66
C ASP A 164 16.26 15.28 8.41
N ARG A 165 15.66 16.21 9.15
CA ARG A 165 14.34 16.73 8.83
C ARG A 165 14.52 17.58 7.58
N TRP A 166 13.91 17.14 6.48
CA TRP A 166 13.67 17.89 5.25
C TRP A 166 14.61 19.09 5.11
N ARG A 167 15.84 18.83 4.63
CA ARG A 167 16.59 19.94 4.06
C ARG A 167 15.73 20.48 2.93
N PRO A 168 15.41 21.78 2.94
CA PRO A 168 14.77 22.35 1.78
C PRO A 168 15.65 22.01 0.57
N LEU A 169 15.06 21.36 -0.43
CA LEU A 169 15.74 20.92 -1.65
C LEU A 169 16.43 22.07 -2.42
N LEU A 170 16.14 23.31 -2.04
CA LEU A 170 16.59 24.52 -2.71
C LEU A 170 17.27 25.48 -1.70
N PRO A 171 18.41 26.10 -2.06
CA PRO A 171 19.03 27.16 -1.29
C PRO A 171 18.02 28.30 -1.04
N ARG A 172 18.06 28.94 0.13
CA ARG A 172 17.18 30.07 0.49
C ARG A 172 16.95 31.12 -0.62
N PRO A 173 17.96 31.59 -1.37
CA PRO A 173 17.72 32.55 -2.47
C PRO A 173 16.85 31.95 -3.58
N VAL A 174 17.01 30.65 -3.89
CA VAL A 174 16.20 29.96 -4.90
C VAL A 174 14.78 29.69 -4.38
N GLN A 175 14.60 29.48 -3.08
CA GLN A 175 13.26 29.40 -2.49
C GLN A 175 12.50 30.72 -2.64
N TRP A 176 13.16 31.85 -2.40
CA TRP A 176 12.57 33.17 -2.63
C TRP A 176 12.29 33.43 -4.11
N PHE A 177 13.16 32.97 -5.01
CA PHE A 177 12.92 33.06 -6.45
C PHE A 177 11.75 32.20 -6.92
N VAL A 178 11.65 30.95 -6.46
CA VAL A 178 10.51 30.07 -6.76
C VAL A 178 9.22 30.64 -6.14
N LEU A 179 9.30 31.14 -4.90
CA LEU A 179 8.16 31.79 -4.26
C LEU A 179 7.74 33.03 -5.05
N SER A 180 8.67 33.88 -5.49
CA SER A 180 8.34 35.05 -6.30
C SER A 180 7.79 34.66 -7.66
N MET A 181 8.32 33.62 -8.31
CA MET A 181 7.82 33.11 -9.58
C MET A 181 6.42 32.51 -9.45
N VAL A 182 6.15 31.80 -8.34
CA VAL A 182 4.82 31.30 -7.99
C VAL A 182 3.89 32.47 -7.67
N LEU A 183 4.35 33.48 -6.92
CA LEU A 183 3.56 34.66 -6.59
C LEU A 183 3.21 35.46 -7.85
N VAL A 184 4.18 35.69 -8.75
CA VAL A 184 4.00 36.36 -10.05
C VAL A 184 3.15 35.50 -11.01
N GLY A 185 3.22 34.18 -10.93
CA GLY A 185 2.34 33.28 -11.70
C GLY A 185 0.91 33.20 -11.16
N LEU A 186 0.74 33.34 -9.84
CA LEU A 186 -0.56 33.28 -9.16
C LEU A 186 -1.23 34.65 -9.05
N LEU A 187 -0.50 35.77 -8.97
CA LEU A 187 -1.07 37.12 -8.90
C LEU A 187 -2.03 37.39 -10.06
N PRO A 188 -1.70 37.10 -11.35
CA PRO A 188 -2.62 37.27 -12.47
C PRO A 188 -3.82 36.31 -12.45
N ARG A 189 -3.72 35.20 -11.71
CA ARG A 189 -4.83 34.25 -11.53
C ARG A 189 -5.74 34.66 -10.38
N LEU A 190 -5.19 35.13 -9.26
CA LEU A 190 -5.93 35.75 -8.16
C LEU A 190 -6.60 37.05 -8.61
N TRP A 191 -5.93 37.86 -9.43
CA TRP A 191 -6.53 39.04 -10.05
C TRP A 191 -7.66 38.68 -11.01
N ARG A 192 -7.63 37.51 -11.67
CA ARG A 192 -8.79 37.02 -12.44
C ARG A 192 -9.97 36.51 -11.60
N VAL A 193 -9.73 36.17 -10.33
CA VAL A 193 -10.79 35.78 -9.37
C VAL A 193 -11.39 37.01 -8.69
N VAL A 194 -10.60 38.07 -8.50
CA VAL A 194 -11.00 39.30 -7.79
C VAL A 194 -11.39 40.44 -8.73
N ALA A 195 -10.83 40.51 -9.95
CA ALA A 195 -11.33 41.41 -10.97
C ALA A 195 -12.75 40.97 -11.33
N PRO A 196 -13.72 41.90 -11.35
CA PRO A 196 -14.99 41.61 -12.01
C PRO A 196 -14.64 41.22 -13.45
N GLY A 197 -14.86 39.95 -13.79
CA GLY A 197 -14.63 39.46 -15.14
C GLY A 197 -15.36 40.37 -16.14
N PRO A 198 -14.86 40.51 -17.38
CA PRO A 198 -15.64 41.16 -18.41
C PRO A 198 -17.02 40.52 -18.39
N ARG A 199 -18.07 41.33 -18.21
CA ARG A 199 -19.47 40.87 -18.20
C ARG A 199 -19.60 39.94 -19.39
N VAL A 200 -19.60 38.63 -19.11
CA VAL A 200 -19.86 37.62 -20.12
C VAL A 200 -21.25 37.99 -20.59
N GLN A 201 -21.31 38.50 -21.82
CA GLN A 201 -22.57 38.73 -22.52
C GLN A 201 -23.38 37.46 -22.31
N ALA A 202 -24.58 37.62 -21.76
CA ALA A 202 -25.46 36.55 -21.35
C ALA A 202 -25.52 35.47 -22.45
N ALA A 203 -24.79 34.38 -22.22
CA ALA A 203 -24.72 33.25 -23.14
C ALA A 203 -26.01 32.44 -22.97
N GLY A 204 -27.09 32.94 -23.58
CA GLY A 204 -28.41 32.30 -23.59
C GLY A 204 -28.99 31.97 -22.20
N PRO A 205 -30.18 31.39 -22.14
CA PRO A 205 -30.68 30.78 -20.91
C PRO A 205 -29.79 29.59 -20.55
N PHE A 206 -29.23 29.58 -19.33
CA PHE A 206 -28.50 28.43 -18.79
C PHE A 206 -29.48 27.27 -18.67
N ASP A 207 -29.24 26.20 -19.43
CA ASP A 207 -30.02 24.96 -19.37
C ASP A 207 -29.32 23.97 -18.41
N PRO A 208 -29.87 23.74 -17.21
CA PRO A 208 -29.29 22.81 -16.24
C PRO A 208 -29.24 21.38 -16.77
N TYR A 209 -30.20 20.96 -17.59
CA TYR A 209 -30.24 19.61 -18.14
C TYR A 209 -29.06 19.36 -19.07
N ARG A 210 -28.83 20.27 -20.01
CA ARG A 210 -27.69 20.21 -20.93
C ARG A 210 -26.36 20.24 -20.18
N ALA A 211 -26.19 21.14 -19.22
CA ALA A 211 -24.96 21.24 -18.44
C ALA A 211 -24.63 19.95 -17.66
N TRP A 212 -25.64 19.33 -17.03
CA TRP A 212 -25.45 18.06 -16.33
C TRP A 212 -25.25 16.88 -17.29
N SER A 213 -25.94 16.86 -18.43
CA SER A 213 -25.74 15.87 -19.50
C SER A 213 -24.31 15.93 -20.05
N ASP A 214 -23.79 17.12 -20.30
CA ASP A 214 -22.43 17.33 -20.79
C ASP A 214 -21.37 16.89 -19.75
N ALA A 215 -21.60 17.20 -18.48
CA ALA A 215 -20.74 16.75 -17.38
C ALA A 215 -20.74 15.21 -17.26
N LEU A 216 -21.89 14.57 -17.43
CA LEU A 216 -22.03 13.11 -17.44
C LEU A 216 -21.36 12.47 -18.67
N ALA A 217 -21.54 13.05 -19.86
CA ALA A 217 -20.89 12.63 -21.09
C ALA A 217 -19.37 12.78 -21.00
N GLN A 218 -18.87 13.83 -20.35
CA GLN A 218 -17.44 13.99 -20.09
C GLN A 218 -16.92 12.96 -19.09
N ALA A 219 -17.62 12.73 -17.98
CA ALA A 219 -17.22 11.75 -16.98
C ALA A 219 -17.18 10.32 -17.55
N SER A 220 -18.18 9.94 -18.35
CA SER A 220 -18.26 8.63 -18.99
C SER A 220 -17.22 8.44 -20.11
N ARG A 221 -16.83 9.50 -20.83
CA ARG A 221 -15.75 9.44 -21.84
C ARG A 221 -14.39 9.12 -21.24
N ASN A 222 -14.14 9.52 -20.00
CA ASN A 222 -12.88 9.29 -19.30
C ASN A 222 -12.78 7.88 -18.70
N VAL A 223 -13.86 7.10 -18.72
CA VAL A 223 -13.88 5.73 -18.24
C VAL A 223 -13.73 4.79 -19.44
N VAL A 224 -12.62 4.04 -19.46
CA VAL A 224 -12.39 2.99 -20.45
C VAL A 224 -12.87 1.66 -19.88
N VAL A 225 -13.84 1.05 -20.55
CA VAL A 225 -14.31 -0.31 -20.24
C VAL A 225 -13.61 -1.27 -21.19
N HIS A 226 -12.93 -2.26 -20.62
CA HIS A 226 -12.11 -3.20 -21.39
C HIS A 226 -12.98 -4.28 -22.05
N GLY A 227 -14.07 -4.66 -21.39
CA GLY A 227 -15.00 -5.66 -21.91
C GLY A 227 -14.34 -7.03 -22.13
N VAL A 228 -15.01 -7.86 -22.91
CA VAL A 228 -14.53 -9.21 -23.25
C VAL A 228 -13.23 -9.16 -24.05
N GLN A 229 -13.16 -8.32 -25.08
CA GLN A 229 -12.01 -8.24 -25.98
C GLN A 229 -10.76 -7.74 -25.25
N GLY A 230 -10.88 -6.68 -24.46
CA GLY A 230 -9.76 -6.13 -23.71
C GLY A 230 -9.27 -7.05 -22.59
N THR A 231 -10.19 -7.77 -21.95
CA THR A 231 -9.82 -8.80 -20.95
C THR A 231 -9.09 -9.96 -21.61
N ARG A 232 -9.60 -10.46 -22.75
CA ARG A 232 -8.99 -11.55 -23.50
C ARG A 232 -7.59 -11.17 -23.97
N ALA A 233 -7.41 -10.01 -24.59
CA ALA A 233 -6.10 -9.56 -25.06
C ALA A 233 -5.05 -9.51 -23.94
N ALA A 234 -5.43 -9.02 -22.75
CA ALA A 234 -4.53 -9.03 -21.59
C ALA A 234 -4.23 -10.45 -21.08
N LEU A 235 -5.23 -11.34 -21.05
CA LEU A 235 -5.03 -12.72 -20.62
C LEU A 235 -4.16 -13.52 -21.57
N ASP A 236 -4.43 -13.44 -22.88
CA ASP A 236 -3.66 -14.13 -23.91
C ASP A 236 -2.19 -13.68 -23.83
N SER A 237 -1.95 -12.37 -23.72
CA SER A 237 -0.60 -11.85 -23.58
C SER A 237 0.12 -12.25 -22.29
N LEU A 238 -0.62 -12.43 -21.18
CA LEU A 238 -0.05 -12.97 -19.94
C LEU A 238 0.21 -14.48 -20.04
N GLN A 239 -0.53 -15.21 -20.86
CA GLN A 239 -0.31 -16.63 -21.13
C GLN A 239 0.88 -16.87 -22.07
N ASP A 240 1.12 -15.95 -23.01
CA ASP A 240 2.26 -15.98 -23.92
C ASP A 240 3.60 -15.66 -23.23
N ALA A 241 3.56 -15.15 -21.99
CA ALA A 241 4.76 -14.82 -21.25
C ALA A 241 5.56 -16.08 -20.88
N PRO A 242 6.83 -16.23 -21.33
CA PRO A 242 7.60 -17.44 -21.06
C PRO A 242 7.83 -17.65 -19.56
N VAL A 243 7.65 -18.87 -19.07
CA VAL A 243 7.94 -19.18 -17.66
C VAL A 243 9.45 -19.18 -17.38
N GLN A 244 10.26 -19.42 -18.41
CA GLN A 244 11.72 -19.43 -18.35
C GLN A 244 12.33 -18.86 -19.63
N ILE A 245 13.37 -18.03 -19.50
CA ILE A 245 14.16 -17.49 -20.62
C ILE A 245 15.64 -17.57 -20.23
N ALA A 246 16.45 -18.34 -20.95
CA ALA A 246 17.90 -18.41 -20.71
C ALA A 246 18.31 -18.62 -19.22
N GLY A 247 17.56 -19.42 -18.45
CA GLY A 247 17.82 -19.68 -17.02
C GLY A 247 17.31 -18.60 -16.05
N TRP A 248 16.61 -17.59 -16.57
CA TRP A 248 15.77 -16.66 -15.81
C TRP A 248 14.36 -17.22 -15.67
N PHE A 249 13.78 -17.13 -14.48
CA PHE A 249 12.47 -17.71 -14.17
C PHE A 249 11.46 -16.64 -13.82
N LEU A 250 10.30 -16.71 -14.46
CA LEU A 250 9.19 -15.81 -14.19
C LEU A 250 8.77 -15.95 -12.72
N THR A 251 8.53 -14.82 -12.06
CA THR A 251 7.95 -14.79 -10.71
C THR A 251 6.59 -14.13 -10.70
N GLN A 252 6.44 -13.08 -11.52
CA GLN A 252 5.20 -12.32 -11.63
C GLN A 252 5.09 -11.70 -13.02
N ALA A 253 3.89 -11.70 -13.59
CA ALA A 253 3.53 -10.87 -14.73
C ALA A 253 2.29 -10.03 -14.39
N MET A 254 2.16 -8.83 -14.93
CA MET A 254 0.95 -8.03 -14.77
C MET A 254 0.72 -7.08 -15.92
N CYS A 255 -0.54 -6.83 -16.23
CA CYS A 255 -1.00 -5.81 -17.14
C CYS A 255 -1.80 -4.75 -16.39
N MET A 256 -1.48 -3.49 -16.65
CA MET A 256 -2.18 -2.31 -16.14
C MET A 256 -2.70 -1.48 -17.33
N PRO A 257 -3.89 -0.87 -17.21
CA PRO A 257 -4.43 -0.05 -18.29
C PRO A 257 -3.52 1.15 -18.55
N GLN A 258 -3.32 1.47 -19.82
CA GLN A 258 -2.65 2.69 -20.29
C GLN A 258 -3.46 3.34 -21.41
N ALA A 259 -3.08 4.55 -21.82
CA ALA A 259 -3.73 5.20 -22.95
C ALA A 259 -3.61 4.35 -24.22
N GLY A 260 -4.74 3.82 -24.71
CA GLY A 260 -4.78 3.05 -25.96
C GLY A 260 -4.48 1.56 -25.81
N GLY A 261 -4.56 1.02 -24.59
CA GLY A 261 -4.52 -0.42 -24.36
C GLY A 261 -3.87 -0.81 -23.04
N TRP A 262 -3.02 -1.83 -23.07
CA TRP A 262 -2.39 -2.41 -21.88
C TRP A 262 -0.90 -2.16 -21.85
N ARG A 263 -0.37 -1.82 -20.67
CA ARG A 263 1.06 -1.92 -20.37
C ARG A 263 1.28 -3.15 -19.51
N CYS A 264 2.03 -4.10 -20.05
CA CYS A 264 2.32 -5.33 -19.36
C CYS A 264 3.80 -5.38 -18.96
N GLN A 265 4.06 -6.04 -17.83
CA GLN A 265 5.40 -6.21 -17.32
C GLN A 265 5.54 -7.58 -16.65
N ALA A 266 6.71 -8.20 -16.78
CA ALA A 266 7.05 -9.47 -16.18
C ALA A 266 8.38 -9.38 -15.45
N ARG A 267 8.40 -9.85 -14.21
CA ARG A 267 9.60 -9.95 -13.38
C ARG A 267 10.16 -11.37 -13.44
N TYR A 268 11.46 -11.44 -13.67
CA TYR A 268 12.20 -12.68 -13.69
C TYR A 268 13.33 -12.63 -12.67
N ASP A 269 13.55 -13.76 -11.99
CA ASP A 269 14.70 -13.97 -11.12
C ASP A 269 15.70 -14.93 -11.79
N ARG A 270 16.98 -14.64 -11.64
CA ARG A 270 18.07 -15.50 -12.10
C ARG A 270 18.17 -16.73 -11.18
N ARG A 271 18.00 -17.94 -11.72
CA ARG A 271 18.16 -19.18 -10.93
C ARG A 271 19.01 -20.25 -11.61
N GLY A 272 19.16 -20.19 -12.93
CA GLY A 272 20.04 -21.11 -13.66
C GLY A 272 21.51 -20.76 -13.46
N ALA A 273 22.36 -21.77 -13.26
CA ALA A 273 23.81 -21.57 -13.11
C ALA A 273 24.46 -20.87 -14.33
N GLN A 274 23.91 -21.12 -15.53
CA GLN A 274 24.35 -20.52 -16.79
C GLN A 274 23.53 -19.29 -17.21
N ALA A 275 22.64 -18.80 -16.34
CA ALA A 275 21.82 -17.65 -16.67
C ALA A 275 22.68 -16.39 -16.76
N SER A 276 22.54 -15.62 -17.84
CA SER A 276 23.27 -14.39 -18.07
C SER A 276 22.36 -13.31 -18.65
N ASN A 277 22.79 -12.05 -18.56
CA ASN A 277 22.07 -10.92 -19.16
C ASN A 277 22.04 -11.04 -20.69
N ASP A 278 23.18 -11.44 -21.30
CA ASP A 278 23.28 -11.62 -22.75
C ASP A 278 22.35 -12.72 -23.25
N GLY A 279 22.24 -13.84 -22.52
CA GLY A 279 21.31 -14.92 -22.84
C GLY A 279 19.86 -14.48 -22.76
N LEU A 280 19.51 -13.66 -21.76
CA LEU A 280 18.16 -13.09 -21.64
C LEU A 280 17.87 -12.15 -22.81
N LEU A 281 18.79 -11.24 -23.16
CA LEU A 281 18.60 -10.30 -24.26
C LEU A 281 18.48 -11.00 -25.61
N ALA A 282 19.25 -12.06 -25.84
CA ALA A 282 19.24 -12.81 -27.09
C ALA A 282 17.94 -13.62 -27.31
N LEU A 283 17.31 -14.09 -26.23
CA LEU A 283 16.12 -14.95 -26.29
C LEU A 283 14.82 -14.27 -25.85
N ALA A 284 14.88 -13.04 -25.34
CA ALA A 284 13.68 -12.27 -25.02
C ALA A 284 12.88 -11.97 -26.30
N PRO A 285 11.53 -11.95 -26.22
CA PRO A 285 10.71 -11.56 -27.35
C PRO A 285 11.09 -10.18 -27.88
N ALA A 286 11.27 -10.03 -29.19
CA ALA A 286 11.81 -8.81 -29.80
C ALA A 286 11.01 -7.53 -29.50
N ALA A 287 9.70 -7.64 -29.24
CA ALA A 287 8.83 -6.51 -28.91
C ALA A 287 8.90 -6.08 -27.43
N TRP A 288 9.72 -6.74 -26.61
CA TRP A 288 9.79 -6.53 -25.17
C TRP A 288 11.03 -5.74 -24.80
N ALA A 289 10.85 -4.66 -24.04
CA ALA A 289 11.95 -3.91 -23.45
C ALA A 289 12.46 -4.64 -22.20
N VAL A 290 13.76 -4.88 -22.12
CA VAL A 290 14.40 -5.56 -20.99
C VAL A 290 15.13 -4.55 -20.11
N GLU A 291 14.84 -4.54 -18.82
CA GLU A 291 15.50 -3.71 -17.81
C GLU A 291 16.06 -4.60 -16.70
N PHE A 292 17.34 -4.46 -16.37
CA PHE A 292 17.97 -5.19 -15.27
C PHE A 292 17.92 -4.38 -13.98
N ILE A 293 17.14 -4.82 -13.01
CA ILE A 293 16.99 -4.16 -11.69
C ILE A 293 18.19 -4.48 -10.80
N SER A 294 18.71 -5.70 -10.91
CA SER A 294 19.91 -6.17 -10.22
C SER A 294 20.58 -7.29 -11.02
N ILE A 295 21.70 -7.82 -10.53
CA ILE A 295 22.38 -8.98 -11.15
C ILE A 295 21.49 -10.24 -11.19
N ASP A 296 20.52 -10.33 -10.27
CA ASP A 296 19.64 -11.50 -10.14
C ASP A 296 18.19 -11.19 -10.53
N GLN A 297 17.87 -9.96 -10.98
CA GLN A 297 16.49 -9.56 -11.31
C GLN A 297 16.39 -8.77 -12.61
N ALA A 298 15.47 -9.19 -13.47
CA ALA A 298 15.10 -8.51 -14.71
C ALA A 298 13.60 -8.19 -14.75
N LEU A 299 13.27 -7.07 -15.38
CA LEU A 299 11.93 -6.60 -15.67
C LEU A 299 11.78 -6.49 -17.18
N LEU A 300 10.85 -7.24 -17.75
CA LEU A 300 10.52 -7.18 -19.16
C LEU A 300 9.20 -6.44 -19.31
N VAL A 301 9.12 -5.46 -20.21
CA VAL A 301 7.97 -4.58 -20.38
C VAL A 301 7.52 -4.58 -21.84
N TRP A 302 6.22 -4.70 -22.07
CA TRP A 302 5.62 -4.64 -23.40
C TRP A 302 4.25 -3.96 -23.36
N SER A 303 3.69 -3.67 -24.52
CA SER A 303 2.41 -2.99 -24.64
C SER A 303 1.51 -3.69 -25.64
N ILE A 304 0.21 -3.70 -25.36
CA ILE A 304 -0.83 -4.25 -26.23
C ILE A 304 -1.71 -3.08 -26.65
N ALA A 305 -1.82 -2.85 -27.95
CA ALA A 305 -2.74 -1.85 -28.48
C ALA A 305 -4.18 -2.39 -28.40
N LEU A 306 -5.10 -1.59 -27.89
CA LEU A 306 -6.52 -1.90 -27.85
C LEU A 306 -7.32 -0.64 -28.16
N ALA A 307 -8.40 -0.79 -28.91
CA ALA A 307 -9.38 0.29 -29.05
C ALA A 307 -10.01 0.57 -27.68
N ASN A 308 -9.85 1.80 -27.19
CA ASN A 308 -10.54 2.23 -25.98
C ASN A 308 -12.01 2.44 -26.33
N VAL A 309 -12.89 1.65 -25.73
CA VAL A 309 -14.33 1.88 -25.84
C VAL A 309 -14.80 2.62 -24.58
N PRO A 310 -15.22 3.90 -24.71
CA PRO A 310 -15.70 4.68 -23.58
C PRO A 310 -16.97 4.09 -22.97
N LEU A 311 -17.17 4.29 -21.66
CA LEU A 311 -18.33 3.79 -20.92
C LEU A 311 -19.67 4.10 -21.61
N ALA A 312 -19.80 5.30 -22.20
CA ALA A 312 -21.02 5.76 -22.86
C ALA A 312 -21.41 4.93 -24.10
N GLN A 313 -20.48 4.16 -24.67
CA GLN A 313 -20.70 3.31 -25.85
C GLN A 313 -21.02 1.86 -25.46
N HIS A 314 -20.98 1.52 -24.17
CA HIS A 314 -21.31 0.18 -23.68
C HIS A 314 -22.78 0.07 -23.30
N ALA A 315 -23.38 -1.08 -23.63
CA ALA A 315 -24.76 -1.41 -23.26
C ALA A 315 -24.82 -1.88 -21.79
N LEU A 316 -24.70 -0.94 -20.86
CA LEU A 316 -24.68 -1.25 -19.43
C LEU A 316 -26.01 -1.84 -18.97
N LYS A 317 -25.92 -2.84 -18.09
CA LYS A 317 -27.07 -3.42 -17.41
C LYS A 317 -27.30 -2.72 -16.07
N SER A 318 -28.52 -2.84 -15.56
CA SER A 318 -28.84 -2.29 -14.25
C SER A 318 -28.32 -3.14 -13.11
N SER A 319 -28.15 -2.52 -11.93
CA SER A 319 -27.77 -3.24 -10.71
C SER A 319 -28.69 -4.44 -10.45
N ALA A 320 -30.01 -4.25 -10.56
CA ALA A 320 -30.97 -5.33 -10.35
C ALA A 320 -30.84 -6.45 -11.40
N HIS A 321 -30.53 -6.12 -12.66
CA HIS A 321 -30.28 -7.11 -13.70
C HIS A 321 -28.99 -7.90 -13.41
N ASN A 322 -27.90 -7.23 -13.05
CA ASN A 322 -26.63 -7.87 -12.73
C ASN A 322 -26.72 -8.76 -11.48
N GLU A 323 -27.39 -8.30 -10.43
CA GLU A 323 -27.63 -9.09 -9.22
C GLU A 323 -28.41 -10.38 -9.50
N ARG A 324 -29.29 -10.37 -10.50
CA ARG A 324 -30.04 -11.56 -10.91
C ARG A 324 -29.25 -12.47 -11.84
N HIS A 325 -28.64 -11.92 -12.89
CA HIS A 325 -28.11 -12.72 -13.99
C HIS A 325 -26.59 -12.88 -13.92
N LEU A 326 -25.86 -11.78 -13.77
CA LEU A 326 -24.41 -11.81 -13.69
C LEU A 326 -23.95 -12.52 -12.41
N PHE A 327 -24.56 -12.24 -11.27
CA PHE A 327 -24.16 -12.83 -9.99
C PHE A 327 -24.40 -14.33 -9.98
N SER A 328 -25.55 -14.80 -10.50
CA SER A 328 -25.80 -16.24 -10.64
C SER A 328 -24.83 -16.92 -11.59
N ALA A 329 -24.48 -16.26 -12.70
CA ALA A 329 -23.45 -16.78 -13.61
C ALA A 329 -22.07 -16.86 -12.91
N LEU A 330 -21.67 -15.82 -12.18
CA LEU A 330 -20.41 -15.81 -11.42
C LEU A 330 -20.40 -16.85 -10.29
N GLN A 331 -21.53 -17.05 -9.59
CA GLN A 331 -21.70 -18.11 -8.59
C GLN A 331 -21.50 -19.51 -9.19
N SER A 332 -21.96 -19.73 -10.43
CA SER A 332 -21.80 -21.03 -11.10
C SER A 332 -20.33 -21.38 -11.39
N ILE A 333 -19.50 -20.37 -11.67
CA ILE A 333 -18.06 -20.56 -11.94
C ILE A 333 -17.19 -20.34 -10.70
N GLN A 334 -17.75 -19.84 -9.60
CA GLN A 334 -17.04 -19.56 -8.34
C GLN A 334 -16.19 -20.74 -7.85
N PRO A 335 -16.60 -22.02 -7.96
CA PRO A 335 -15.78 -23.14 -7.52
C PRO A 335 -14.40 -23.24 -8.19
N ALA A 336 -14.22 -22.66 -9.38
CA ALA A 336 -12.96 -22.64 -10.12
C ALA A 336 -11.98 -21.56 -9.65
N PHE A 337 -12.37 -20.70 -8.70
CA PHE A 337 -11.59 -19.57 -8.20
C PHE A 337 -11.30 -19.71 -6.70
N THR A 338 -10.20 -19.11 -6.25
CA THR A 338 -9.83 -19.04 -4.83
C THR A 338 -10.50 -17.87 -4.12
N GLN A 339 -10.75 -16.78 -4.84
CA GLN A 339 -11.44 -15.59 -4.35
C GLN A 339 -12.33 -15.02 -5.44
N MET A 340 -13.54 -14.62 -5.08
CA MET A 340 -14.46 -13.89 -5.94
C MET A 340 -15.28 -12.94 -5.08
N GLN A 341 -15.10 -11.64 -5.28
CA GLN A 341 -15.74 -10.59 -4.49
C GLN A 341 -16.25 -9.48 -5.40
N LEU A 342 -17.51 -9.11 -5.20
CA LEU A 342 -18.16 -7.96 -5.80
C LEU A 342 -18.62 -7.03 -4.68
N GLY A 343 -18.23 -5.76 -4.78
CA GLY A 343 -18.59 -4.74 -3.80
C GLY A 343 -20.04 -4.25 -3.92
N LYS A 344 -20.41 -3.37 -2.99
CA LYS A 344 -21.66 -2.62 -3.05
C LYS A 344 -21.62 -1.59 -4.19
N PRO A 345 -22.76 -1.27 -4.82
CA PRO A 345 -22.80 -0.24 -5.85
C PRO A 345 -22.52 1.12 -5.24
N GLN A 346 -21.73 1.92 -5.94
CA GLN A 346 -21.37 3.29 -5.56
C GLN A 346 -21.68 4.21 -6.75
N ALA A 347 -22.27 5.36 -6.49
CA ALA A 347 -22.55 6.34 -7.54
C ALA A 347 -21.23 6.80 -8.19
N LEU A 348 -21.24 6.91 -9.53
CA LEU A 348 -20.11 7.48 -10.27
C LEU A 348 -19.91 8.93 -9.83
N LYS A 349 -18.67 9.28 -9.45
CA LYS A 349 -18.33 10.64 -9.05
C LYS A 349 -18.38 11.57 -10.27
N LEU A 350 -19.26 12.56 -10.22
CA LEU A 350 -19.41 13.58 -11.26
C LEU A 350 -18.92 14.93 -10.72
N VAL A 351 -18.22 15.70 -11.55
CA VAL A 351 -17.94 17.10 -11.26
C VAL A 351 -19.22 17.89 -11.58
N ALA A 352 -19.82 18.48 -10.55
CA ALA A 352 -21.07 19.20 -10.74
C ALA A 352 -20.84 20.48 -11.58
N PRO A 353 -21.67 20.74 -12.62
CA PRO A 353 -21.54 21.94 -13.43
C PRO A 353 -21.81 23.19 -12.57
N ARG A 354 -21.23 24.33 -12.95
CA ARG A 354 -21.45 25.62 -12.30
C ARG A 354 -22.09 26.59 -13.29
N ASP A 355 -23.05 27.35 -12.83
CA ASP A 355 -23.67 28.44 -13.61
C ASP A 355 -22.75 29.68 -13.66
N ALA A 356 -23.21 30.72 -14.36
CA ALA A 356 -22.48 31.99 -14.48
C ALA A 356 -22.29 32.73 -13.14
N ALA A 357 -23.10 32.40 -12.12
CA ALA A 357 -22.97 32.90 -10.75
C ALA A 357 -22.10 32.00 -9.86
N GLY A 358 -21.49 30.95 -10.43
CA GLY A 358 -20.66 29.98 -9.71
C GLY A 358 -21.45 28.99 -8.85
N ARG A 359 -22.78 28.99 -8.91
CA ARG A 359 -23.66 28.09 -8.16
C ARG A 359 -23.81 26.76 -8.90
N THR A 360 -24.01 25.68 -8.14
CA THR A 360 -24.26 24.36 -8.69
C THR A 360 -25.78 24.14 -8.78
N PRO A 361 -26.37 24.04 -9.97
CA PRO A 361 -27.80 23.73 -10.09
C PRO A 361 -28.09 22.31 -9.58
N PRO A 362 -29.28 22.06 -9.02
CA PRO A 362 -29.68 20.70 -8.64
C PRO A 362 -29.64 19.76 -9.85
N LYS A 363 -29.28 18.49 -9.64
CA LYS A 363 -29.24 17.48 -10.71
C LYS A 363 -30.67 17.23 -11.22
N PRO A 364 -30.96 17.45 -12.52
CA PRO A 364 -32.27 17.19 -13.09
C PRO A 364 -32.65 15.71 -13.05
N ALA A 365 -33.94 15.44 -12.88
CA ALA A 365 -34.49 14.10 -13.07
C ALA A 365 -34.40 13.67 -14.55
N GLY A 366 -34.38 12.36 -14.82
CA GLY A 366 -34.35 11.83 -16.19
C GLY A 366 -32.95 11.61 -16.78
N LEU A 367 -31.88 12.08 -16.13
CA LEU A 367 -30.51 11.75 -16.54
C LEU A 367 -30.11 10.35 -16.08
N PRO A 368 -29.39 9.56 -16.90
CA PRO A 368 -28.91 8.27 -16.47
C PRO A 368 -27.96 8.44 -15.28
N ALA A 369 -28.11 7.57 -14.29
CA ALA A 369 -27.17 7.49 -13.18
C ALA A 369 -26.31 6.25 -13.38
N TYR A 370 -24.99 6.43 -13.41
CA TYR A 370 -24.05 5.32 -13.46
C TYR A 370 -23.62 4.95 -12.04
N SER A 371 -23.55 3.66 -11.78
CA SER A 371 -22.91 3.12 -10.58
C SER A 371 -21.72 2.25 -10.97
N LEU A 372 -20.81 2.10 -10.01
CA LEU A 372 -19.67 1.20 -10.12
C LEU A 372 -19.60 0.28 -8.89
N ARG A 373 -19.14 -0.95 -9.11
CA ARG A 373 -18.88 -1.94 -8.06
C ARG A 373 -17.44 -2.40 -8.14
N PRO A 374 -16.65 -2.29 -7.07
CA PRO A 374 -15.33 -2.90 -7.03
C PRO A 374 -15.41 -4.41 -7.27
N VAL A 375 -14.57 -4.95 -8.14
CA VAL A 375 -14.49 -6.38 -8.46
C VAL A 375 -13.08 -6.89 -8.16
N GLN A 376 -13.01 -8.00 -7.44
CA GLN A 376 -11.77 -8.73 -7.17
C GLN A 376 -11.99 -10.22 -7.36
N ILE A 377 -11.23 -10.83 -8.29
CA ILE A 377 -11.34 -12.26 -8.60
C ILE A 377 -9.93 -12.83 -8.67
N ALA A 378 -9.67 -13.95 -8.02
CA ALA A 378 -8.38 -14.63 -8.07
C ALA A 378 -8.56 -16.14 -8.12
N GLY A 379 -7.66 -16.83 -8.82
CA GLY A 379 -7.68 -18.28 -8.95
C GLY A 379 -6.60 -18.79 -9.89
N PRO A 380 -6.62 -20.09 -10.24
CA PRO A 380 -5.73 -20.66 -11.25
C PRO A 380 -5.83 -19.90 -12.59
N LEU A 381 -4.68 -19.68 -13.25
CA LEU A 381 -4.63 -18.99 -14.55
C LEU A 381 -5.56 -19.64 -15.59
N ARG A 382 -5.60 -20.98 -15.62
CA ARG A 382 -6.48 -21.76 -16.50
C ARG A 382 -7.98 -21.49 -16.31
N SER A 383 -8.40 -21.04 -15.12
CA SER A 383 -9.80 -20.69 -14.85
C SER A 383 -10.15 -19.30 -15.36
N GLY A 384 -9.17 -18.47 -15.72
CA GLY A 384 -9.38 -17.09 -16.18
C GLY A 384 -10.25 -16.98 -17.43
N SER A 385 -10.24 -17.99 -18.31
CA SER A 385 -11.09 -18.03 -19.50
C SER A 385 -12.58 -18.12 -19.18
N LEU A 386 -12.95 -18.75 -18.06
CA LEU A 386 -14.35 -18.84 -17.60
C LEU A 386 -14.94 -17.47 -17.25
N LEU A 387 -14.10 -16.50 -16.92
CA LEU A 387 -14.54 -15.15 -16.59
C LEU A 387 -14.91 -14.33 -17.85
N LEU A 388 -14.35 -14.67 -19.01
CA LEU A 388 -14.39 -13.81 -20.21
C LEU A 388 -15.82 -13.42 -20.62
N SER A 389 -16.74 -14.37 -20.66
CA SER A 389 -18.16 -14.15 -20.99
C SER A 389 -18.90 -13.22 -20.03
N HIS A 390 -18.30 -12.89 -18.90
CA HIS A 390 -18.90 -12.11 -17.82
C HIS A 390 -18.23 -10.73 -17.64
N THR A 391 -17.33 -10.34 -18.54
CA THR A 391 -16.52 -9.12 -18.42
C THR A 391 -17.01 -7.92 -19.23
N GLU A 392 -18.16 -8.03 -19.91
CA GLU A 392 -18.67 -7.02 -20.85
C GLU A 392 -18.64 -5.59 -20.30
N ALA A 393 -19.08 -5.38 -19.05
CA ALA A 393 -19.12 -4.07 -18.40
C ALA A 393 -17.98 -3.84 -17.38
N MET A 394 -16.91 -4.64 -17.43
CA MET A 394 -15.79 -4.54 -16.49
C MET A 394 -14.67 -3.62 -17.02
N ALA A 395 -14.23 -2.68 -16.18
CA ALA A 395 -13.00 -1.95 -16.37
C ALA A 395 -11.94 -2.44 -15.39
N TRP A 396 -10.88 -3.02 -15.91
CA TRP A 396 -9.80 -3.54 -15.12
C TRP A 396 -8.77 -2.46 -14.78
N LYS A 397 -8.34 -2.44 -13.51
CA LYS A 397 -7.22 -1.64 -13.02
C LYS A 397 -5.92 -2.44 -13.05
N LYS A 398 -6.02 -3.76 -12.89
CA LYS A 398 -4.87 -4.67 -12.88
C LYS A 398 -5.32 -6.09 -13.17
N ILE A 399 -4.57 -6.78 -14.03
CA ILE A 399 -4.61 -8.23 -14.20
C ILE A 399 -3.20 -8.73 -13.94
N ALA A 400 -3.01 -9.68 -13.03
CA ALA A 400 -1.67 -10.15 -12.67
C ALA A 400 -1.62 -11.66 -12.53
N VAL A 401 -0.54 -12.24 -13.01
CA VAL A 401 -0.15 -13.64 -12.82
C VAL A 401 0.96 -13.70 -11.79
N SER A 402 0.85 -14.63 -10.85
CA SER A 402 1.88 -14.94 -9.86
C SER A 402 2.16 -16.42 -9.87
N ILE A 403 3.44 -16.76 -9.73
CA ILE A 403 3.86 -18.14 -9.52
C ILE A 403 3.96 -18.40 -8.02
N ARG A 404 3.24 -19.41 -7.54
CA ARG A 404 3.26 -19.87 -6.15
C ARG A 404 3.75 -21.30 -6.10
N ASP A 405 4.43 -21.65 -5.03
CA ASP A 405 4.72 -23.05 -4.73
C ASP A 405 3.43 -23.71 -4.24
N ALA A 406 2.92 -24.65 -5.03
CA ALA A 406 1.70 -25.40 -4.74
C ALA A 406 2.07 -26.89 -4.61
N PRO A 407 2.11 -27.45 -3.39
CA PRO A 407 2.54 -28.83 -3.17
C PRO A 407 1.56 -29.88 -3.74
N GLN A 408 0.30 -29.51 -3.96
CA GLN A 408 -0.70 -30.36 -4.61
C GLN A 408 -1.51 -29.56 -5.65
N LEU A 409 -1.53 -30.05 -6.89
CA LEU A 409 -2.34 -29.49 -7.97
C LEU A 409 -3.80 -29.97 -7.83
N GLY A 410 -4.75 -29.06 -7.92
CA GLY A 410 -6.17 -29.34 -7.76
C GLY A 410 -7.01 -28.24 -8.38
N LEU A 411 -8.34 -28.35 -8.37
CA LEU A 411 -9.23 -27.42 -9.09
C LEU A 411 -8.97 -25.95 -8.75
N ARG A 412 -8.73 -25.62 -7.47
CA ARG A 412 -8.42 -24.27 -6.96
C ARG A 412 -6.92 -24.02 -6.73
N SER A 413 -6.08 -25.06 -6.72
CA SER A 413 -4.65 -24.95 -6.47
C SER A 413 -3.84 -25.14 -7.76
N SER A 414 -3.08 -24.12 -8.11
CA SER A 414 -2.22 -24.10 -9.28
C SER A 414 -0.94 -23.35 -8.94
N ARG A 415 0.17 -23.75 -9.57
CA ARG A 415 1.42 -22.98 -9.49
C ARG A 415 1.26 -21.60 -10.12
N LEU A 416 0.49 -21.51 -11.22
CA LEU A 416 0.15 -20.25 -11.88
C LEU A 416 -1.22 -19.76 -11.41
N ASN A 417 -1.25 -18.61 -10.72
CA ASN A 417 -2.48 -17.96 -10.27
C ASN A 417 -2.64 -16.61 -10.94
N VAL A 418 -3.85 -16.32 -11.40
CA VAL A 418 -4.26 -15.02 -11.93
C VAL A 418 -5.11 -14.28 -10.91
N SER A 419 -4.96 -12.97 -10.86
CA SER A 419 -5.81 -12.05 -10.10
C SER A 419 -6.28 -10.91 -11.00
N PHE A 420 -7.57 -10.61 -10.93
CA PHE A 420 -8.22 -9.50 -11.61
C PHE A 420 -8.71 -8.50 -10.55
N GLN A 421 -8.41 -7.23 -10.78
CA GLN A 421 -8.85 -6.12 -9.93
C GLN A 421 -9.39 -5.01 -10.82
N GLY A 422 -10.63 -4.59 -10.58
CA GLY A 422 -11.30 -3.60 -11.42
C GLY A 422 -12.61 -3.12 -10.85
N ASP A 423 -13.42 -2.53 -11.71
CA ASP A 423 -14.78 -2.08 -11.39
C ASP A 423 -15.76 -2.60 -12.45
N LEU A 424 -16.93 -3.07 -12.01
CA LEU A 424 -18.10 -3.34 -12.85
C LEU A 424 -18.94 -2.07 -12.93
N TYR A 425 -19.25 -1.61 -14.14
CA TYR A 425 -20.12 -0.46 -14.36
C TYR A 425 -21.56 -0.87 -14.64
N GLU A 426 -22.49 -0.09 -14.11
CA GLU A 426 -23.92 -0.37 -14.19
C GLU A 426 -24.68 0.94 -14.44
N VAL A 427 -25.90 0.82 -14.95
CA VAL A 427 -26.84 1.94 -15.07
C VAL A 427 -27.96 1.78 -14.06
N GLU A 428 -28.16 2.76 -13.19
CA GLU A 428 -29.33 2.79 -12.32
C GLU A 428 -30.54 3.04 -13.21
N SER A 429 -31.49 2.10 -13.22
CA SER A 429 -32.72 2.28 -13.97
C SER A 429 -33.39 3.55 -13.45
N LEU A 430 -33.72 4.48 -14.35
CA LEU A 430 -34.72 5.50 -14.07
C LEU A 430 -35.93 4.75 -13.51
N ARG A 431 -36.23 4.89 -12.22
CA ARG A 431 -37.52 4.44 -11.70
C ARG A 431 -38.55 5.10 -12.62
N PRO A 432 -39.39 4.35 -13.37
CA PRO A 432 -40.58 4.98 -13.89
C PRO A 432 -41.26 5.60 -12.68
N LEU A 433 -41.56 6.90 -12.74
CA LEU A 433 -42.47 7.53 -11.78
C LEU A 433 -43.61 6.54 -11.60
N ALA A 434 -43.80 6.07 -10.37
CA ALA A 434 -44.84 5.12 -10.06
C ALA A 434 -46.13 5.71 -10.64
N GLN A 435 -46.56 5.16 -11.76
CA GLN A 435 -47.87 5.45 -12.30
C GLN A 435 -48.77 4.85 -11.23
N GLU A 436 -49.36 5.72 -10.42
CA GLU A 436 -50.41 5.42 -9.46
C GLU A 436 -51.38 4.50 -10.20
N ARG A 437 -51.21 3.19 -10.02
CA ARG A 437 -52.25 2.23 -10.36
C ARG A 437 -53.29 2.45 -9.27
N ALA A 438 -54.17 3.41 -9.52
CA ALA A 438 -55.49 3.41 -8.95
C ALA A 438 -56.10 2.04 -9.32
N PHE A 439 -56.03 1.10 -8.40
CA PHE A 439 -56.90 -0.06 -8.43
C PHE A 439 -58.32 0.48 -8.19
N PRO A 440 -59.27 0.31 -9.12
CA PRO A 440 -60.66 0.47 -8.75
C PRO A 440 -61.01 -0.69 -7.82
N ASP A 441 -61.32 -0.34 -6.57
CA ASP A 441 -62.08 -1.20 -5.67
C ASP A 441 -63.43 -1.48 -6.35
N GLN A 442 -63.60 -2.67 -6.93
CA GLN A 442 -64.93 -3.23 -7.14
C GLN A 442 -64.90 -4.75 -7.39
N ALA A 443 -65.65 -5.43 -6.53
CA ALA A 443 -66.35 -6.70 -6.75
C ALA A 443 -65.52 -8.00 -6.77
N VAL A 444 -65.29 -8.58 -5.59
CA VAL A 444 -65.48 -10.04 -5.37
C VAL A 444 -65.98 -10.25 -3.94
N ASP A 445 -67.28 -10.12 -3.73
CA ASP A 445 -67.93 -10.56 -2.49
C ASP A 445 -69.22 -11.32 -2.85
N ASP A 446 -69.09 -12.41 -3.61
CA ASP A 446 -70.24 -13.31 -3.91
C ASP A 446 -69.88 -14.74 -4.39
N ALA A 447 -68.71 -15.29 -4.02
CA ALA A 447 -68.32 -16.63 -4.48
C ALA A 447 -67.74 -17.58 -3.40
N VAL A 448 -68.06 -17.38 -2.12
CA VAL A 448 -67.68 -18.33 -1.04
C VAL A 448 -68.83 -18.60 -0.07
N ARG A 449 -70.02 -18.89 -0.62
CA ARG A 449 -71.06 -19.64 0.10
C ARG A 449 -71.49 -20.83 -0.74
N GLY A 450 -70.85 -21.97 -0.52
CA GLY A 450 -71.41 -23.23 -1.02
C GLY A 450 -70.42 -24.34 -1.26
N VAL A 451 -69.63 -24.76 -0.27
CA VAL A 451 -69.23 -26.18 -0.14
C VAL A 451 -69.03 -26.49 1.34
N GLY A 452 -70.10 -26.92 2.01
CA GLY A 452 -70.01 -27.60 3.31
C GLY A 452 -69.66 -29.06 3.07
N LEU A 453 -68.43 -29.46 3.41
CA LEU A 453 -68.01 -30.85 3.44
C LEU A 453 -68.38 -31.46 4.80
N ARG A 454 -69.32 -32.41 4.77
CA ARG A 454 -69.60 -33.40 5.82
C ARG A 454 -68.34 -34.23 6.09
N VAL A 455 -68.02 -34.41 7.37
CA VAL A 455 -67.13 -35.47 7.85
C VAL A 455 -67.99 -36.44 8.63
N ASP A 456 -68.25 -37.60 8.04
CA ASP A 456 -68.82 -38.76 8.74
C ASP A 456 -67.68 -39.50 9.44
N SER A 457 -67.95 -39.84 10.69
CA SER A 457 -67.10 -40.63 11.58
C SER A 457 -67.45 -42.11 11.50
N TYR A 458 -66.45 -42.96 11.23
CA TYR A 458 -66.35 -44.36 11.69
C TYR A 458 -64.88 -44.79 11.74
#